data_AF-A0A6A4IWD9-F1
#
_entry.id   AF-A0A6A4IWD9-F1
#
_cell.length_a   1.000
_cell.length_b   1.000
_cell.length_c   1.000
_cell.angle_alpha   90.00
_cell.angle_beta   90.00
_cell.angle_gamma   90.00
#
_symmetry.space_group_name_H-M   'P 1'
#
loop_
_entity.id
_entity.type
_entity.pdbx_description
1 polymer ?
#
loop_
_entity_poly.entity_id
_entity_poly.type
_entity_poly.pdbx_seq_one_letter_code
_entity_poly.pdbx_strand_id
1 'polypeptide(L)'
;MDPKDFLVAYEEMLVFIQETAIWNDVETELSVKGVKAMTFYDVVLDYILMDAFEDLESPPSSVTAVVQNRWLSNGFKESALSTAVWSVLKAKRRMLTYPNGFMAHFYDISEQMSPLMAWGFLGPDDRLREICQYFKDQVMGYLVDIFSFQRSRFTTVEELAEDIVKHTKDRVDNLGLKLCKTIEEE
;
A
#
# COMPACT_ATOMS: atom_id res chain seq x y z
N MET A 1 -4.47 14.47 10.22
CA MET A 1 -5.44 13.37 10.07
C MET A 1 -5.77 12.84 11.46
N ASP A 2 -7.03 12.49 11.73
CA ASP A 2 -7.42 11.83 12.99
C ASP A 2 -7.26 10.31 12.80
N PRO A 3 -6.41 9.61 13.57
CA PRO A 3 -6.26 8.16 13.49
C PRO A 3 -7.59 7.40 13.63
N LYS A 4 -8.62 8.02 14.24
CA LYS A 4 -9.94 7.43 14.39
C LYS A 4 -10.60 7.10 13.06
N ASP A 5 -10.48 7.96 12.05
CA ASP A 5 -11.16 7.74 10.76
C ASP A 5 -10.59 6.49 10.06
N PHE A 6 -9.27 6.28 10.17
CA PHE A 6 -8.62 5.04 9.72
C PHE A 6 -9.12 3.83 10.51
N LEU A 7 -9.18 3.92 11.84
CA LEU A 7 -9.61 2.81 12.69
C LEU A 7 -11.06 2.40 12.38
N VAL A 8 -11.96 3.37 12.19
CA VAL A 8 -13.35 3.10 11.82
C VAL A 8 -13.42 2.37 10.48
N ALA A 9 -12.76 2.89 9.43
CA ALA A 9 -12.75 2.25 8.11
C ALA A 9 -12.14 0.84 8.15
N TYR A 10 -11.09 0.65 8.96
CA TYR A 10 -10.45 -0.65 9.14
C TYR A 10 -11.38 -1.65 9.85
N GLU A 11 -12.05 -1.24 10.93
CA GLU A 11 -13.04 -2.07 11.64
C GLU A 11 -14.22 -2.45 10.74
N GLU A 12 -14.74 -1.50 9.94
CA GLU A 12 -15.81 -1.77 8.98
C GLU A 12 -15.40 -2.81 7.93
N MET A 13 -14.17 -2.72 7.40
CA MET A 13 -13.63 -3.75 6.52
C MET A 13 -13.53 -5.12 7.21
N LEU A 14 -13.08 -5.17 8.47
CA LEU A 14 -12.99 -6.42 9.22
C LEU A 14 -14.37 -7.07 9.45
N VAL A 15 -15.39 -6.27 9.73
CA VAL A 15 -16.77 -6.75 9.86
C VAL A 15 -17.26 -7.28 8.51
N PHE A 16 -17.04 -6.54 7.42
CA PHE A 16 -17.43 -6.94 6.07
C PHE A 16 -16.85 -8.30 5.67
N ILE A 17 -15.53 -8.52 5.83
CA ILE A 17 -14.87 -9.77 5.42
C ILE A 17 -15.26 -10.99 6.26
N GLN A 18 -15.90 -10.80 7.42
CA GLN A 18 -16.41 -11.91 8.23
C GLN A 18 -17.70 -12.51 7.66
N GLU A 19 -18.41 -11.80 6.79
CA GLU A 19 -19.62 -12.30 6.16
C GLU A 19 -19.27 -13.35 5.09
N THR A 20 -19.76 -14.58 5.23
CA THR A 20 -19.40 -15.64 4.26
C THR A 20 -20.09 -15.49 2.91
N ALA A 21 -21.24 -14.79 2.88
CA ALA A 21 -22.05 -14.64 1.69
C ALA A 21 -21.42 -13.72 0.63
N ILE A 22 -20.51 -12.82 1.02
CA ILE A 22 -19.91 -11.83 0.13
C ILE A 22 -18.77 -12.39 -0.73
N TRP A 23 -18.16 -13.52 -0.37
CA TRP A 23 -16.88 -13.95 -0.97
C TRP A 23 -16.96 -14.24 -2.47
N ASN A 24 -18.10 -14.73 -2.98
CA ASN A 24 -18.28 -14.92 -4.41
C ASN A 24 -18.28 -13.59 -5.18
N ASP A 25 -18.91 -12.56 -4.59
CA ASP A 25 -18.94 -11.21 -5.18
C ASP A 25 -17.57 -10.55 -5.08
N VAL A 26 -16.86 -10.72 -3.96
CA VAL A 26 -15.48 -10.23 -3.78
C VAL A 26 -14.52 -10.88 -4.77
N GLU A 27 -14.59 -12.19 -4.96
CA GLU A 27 -13.76 -12.90 -5.95
C GLU A 27 -14.08 -12.41 -7.37
N THR A 28 -15.36 -12.24 -7.69
CA THR A 28 -15.79 -11.69 -8.99
C THR A 28 -15.24 -10.27 -9.18
N GLU A 29 -15.38 -9.40 -8.18
CA GLU A 29 -14.91 -8.02 -8.20
C GLU A 29 -13.38 -7.95 -8.42
N LEU A 30 -12.61 -8.75 -7.69
CA LEU A 30 -11.15 -8.78 -7.76
C LEU A 30 -10.65 -9.44 -9.05
N SER A 31 -11.36 -10.44 -9.59
CA SER A 31 -10.99 -11.07 -10.85
C SER A 31 -11.02 -10.10 -12.04
N VAL A 32 -12.01 -9.18 -12.06
CA VAL A 32 -12.11 -8.10 -13.07
C VAL A 32 -10.96 -7.11 -12.95
N LYS A 33 -10.36 -6.99 -11.76
CA LYS A 33 -9.15 -6.19 -11.51
C LYS A 33 -7.85 -6.93 -11.83
N GLY A 34 -7.92 -8.20 -12.25
CA GLY A 34 -6.77 -8.99 -12.66
C GLY A 34 -6.20 -9.92 -11.58
N VAL A 35 -6.76 -9.90 -10.36
CA VAL A 35 -6.36 -10.81 -9.26
C VAL A 35 -6.63 -12.26 -9.68
N LYS A 36 -5.61 -13.12 -9.58
CA LYS A 36 -5.67 -14.50 -10.08
C LYS A 36 -6.22 -15.48 -9.06
N ALA A 37 -5.86 -15.32 -7.80
CA ALA A 37 -6.37 -16.12 -6.70
C ALA A 37 -6.65 -15.24 -5.48
N MET A 38 -7.61 -15.66 -4.66
CA MET A 38 -7.96 -15.01 -3.40
C MET A 38 -6.94 -15.31 -2.28
N THR A 39 -5.66 -15.12 -2.57
CA THR A 39 -4.55 -15.31 -1.63
C THR A 39 -4.01 -13.98 -1.13
N PHE A 40 -3.33 -14.02 0.01
CA PHE A 40 -2.62 -12.85 0.52
C PHE A 40 -1.61 -12.28 -0.50
N TYR A 41 -0.92 -13.16 -1.23
CA TYR A 41 0.11 -12.75 -2.19
C TYR A 41 -0.50 -11.98 -3.37
N ASP A 42 -1.55 -12.52 -3.99
CA ASP A 42 -2.16 -11.91 -5.17
C ASP A 42 -2.98 -10.66 -4.82
N VAL A 43 -3.67 -10.64 -3.68
CA VAL A 43 -4.50 -9.50 -3.27
C VAL A 43 -3.67 -8.40 -2.63
N VAL A 44 -2.89 -8.73 -1.60
CA VAL A 44 -2.21 -7.71 -0.79
C VAL A 44 -0.88 -7.31 -1.40
N LEU A 45 -0.06 -8.29 -1.78
CA LEU A 45 1.28 -7.95 -2.27
C LEU A 45 1.24 -7.48 -3.71
N ASP A 46 0.63 -8.24 -4.61
CA ASP A 46 0.59 -7.91 -6.03
C ASP A 46 -0.42 -6.79 -6.30
N TYR A 47 -1.72 -7.05 -6.15
CA TYR A 47 -2.72 -6.06 -6.54
C TYR A 47 -2.71 -4.76 -5.71
N ILE A 48 -2.47 -4.80 -4.40
CA ILE A 48 -2.47 -3.57 -3.57
C ILE A 48 -1.09 -2.91 -3.53
N LEU A 49 -0.05 -3.62 -3.07
CA LEU A 49 1.24 -2.98 -2.80
C LEU A 49 2.04 -2.70 -4.09
N MET A 50 2.10 -3.64 -5.03
CA MET A 50 2.84 -3.42 -6.28
C MET A 50 2.19 -2.32 -7.13
N ASP A 51 0.87 -2.37 -7.32
CA ASP A 51 0.11 -1.34 -8.07
C ASP A 51 0.33 0.05 -7.44
N ALA A 52 0.27 0.15 -6.11
CA ALA A 52 0.54 1.41 -5.41
C ALA A 52 1.97 1.92 -5.62
N PHE A 53 2.97 1.02 -5.65
CA PHE A 53 4.36 1.43 -5.90
C PHE A 53 4.62 1.83 -7.34
N GLU A 54 3.92 1.25 -8.31
CA GLU A 54 3.98 1.63 -9.73
C GLU A 54 3.31 3.00 -9.96
N ASP A 55 2.14 3.23 -9.36
CA ASP A 55 1.45 4.53 -9.33
C ASP A 55 2.35 5.65 -8.76
N LEU A 56 3.17 5.32 -7.75
CA LEU A 56 4.10 6.27 -7.12
C LEU A 56 5.38 6.54 -7.94
N GLU A 57 5.81 5.63 -8.81
CA GLU A 57 6.95 5.85 -9.72
C GLU A 57 6.59 6.79 -10.88
N SER A 58 5.31 6.82 -11.26
CA SER A 58 4.81 7.57 -12.40
C SER A 58 3.66 8.52 -12.02
N PRO A 59 3.85 9.41 -11.02
CA PRO A 59 2.78 10.26 -10.52
C PRO A 59 2.30 11.22 -11.63
N PRO A 60 1.00 11.60 -11.63
CA PRO A 60 0.47 12.54 -12.60
C PRO A 60 1.26 13.86 -12.61
N SER A 61 1.51 14.42 -13.79
CA SER A 61 2.33 15.64 -13.94
C SER A 61 1.81 16.83 -13.12
N SER A 62 0.50 16.91 -12.92
CA SER A 62 -0.15 17.92 -12.06
C SER A 62 0.24 17.78 -10.59
N VAL A 63 0.39 16.55 -10.08
CA VAL A 63 0.86 16.28 -8.72
C VAL A 63 2.33 16.66 -8.60
N THR A 64 3.16 16.19 -9.53
CA THR A 64 4.60 16.48 -9.55
C THR A 64 4.89 17.98 -9.61
N ALA A 65 4.16 18.72 -10.45
CA ALA A 65 4.32 20.17 -10.60
C ALA A 65 4.04 20.94 -9.30
N VAL A 66 3.08 20.50 -8.49
CA VAL A 66 2.75 21.15 -7.21
C VAL A 66 3.77 20.78 -6.14
N VAL A 67 4.06 19.49 -5.98
CA VAL A 67 4.92 19.00 -4.90
C VAL A 67 6.37 19.48 -5.07
N GLN A 68 6.86 19.57 -6.30
CA GLN A 68 8.21 20.04 -6.60
C GLN A 68 8.35 21.58 -6.64
N ASN A 69 7.25 22.33 -6.55
CA ASN A 69 7.32 23.79 -6.61
C ASN A 69 7.92 24.38 -5.33
N ARG A 70 9.12 24.95 -5.41
CA ARG A 70 9.86 25.52 -4.26
C ARG A 70 9.22 26.78 -3.66
N TRP A 71 8.30 27.43 -4.39
CA TRP A 71 7.64 28.66 -3.95
C TRP A 71 6.35 28.40 -3.17
N LEU A 72 5.86 27.17 -3.15
CA LEU A 72 4.65 26.79 -2.41
C LEU A 72 5.02 26.30 -1.00
N SER A 73 4.18 26.64 -0.01
CA SER A 73 4.34 26.14 1.35
C SER A 73 4.07 24.64 1.44
N ASN A 74 4.70 23.96 2.39
CA ASN A 74 4.49 22.52 2.59
C ASN A 74 3.02 22.20 2.89
N GLY A 75 2.35 23.01 3.72
CA GLY A 75 0.91 22.81 4.00
C GLY A 75 0.03 22.96 2.76
N PHE A 76 0.38 23.84 1.81
CA PHE A 76 -0.33 23.93 0.53
C PHE A 76 -0.09 22.68 -0.32
N LYS A 77 1.16 22.21 -0.42
CA LYS A 77 1.50 21.00 -1.18
C LYS A 77 0.77 19.77 -0.62
N GLU A 78 0.75 19.62 0.70
CA GLU A 78 0.10 18.50 1.40
C GLU A 78 -1.42 18.51 1.15
N SER A 79 -2.03 19.69 1.25
CA SER A 79 -3.47 19.85 0.96
C SER A 79 -3.79 19.55 -0.51
N ALA A 80 -2.95 20.01 -1.44
CA ALA A 80 -3.14 19.77 -2.87
C ALA A 80 -2.97 18.28 -3.22
N LEU A 81 -1.96 17.62 -2.65
CA LEU A 81 -1.73 16.19 -2.82
C LEU A 81 -2.91 15.38 -2.27
N SER A 82 -3.36 15.69 -1.05
CA SER A 82 -4.52 15.04 -0.44
C SER A 82 -5.78 15.21 -1.29
N THR A 83 -6.00 16.41 -1.82
CA THR A 83 -7.14 16.70 -2.71
C THR A 83 -7.07 15.92 -4.03
N ALA A 84 -5.87 15.76 -4.58
CA ALA A 84 -5.64 14.98 -5.80
C ALA A 84 -5.96 13.50 -5.57
N VAL A 85 -5.41 12.90 -4.51
CA VAL A 85 -5.67 11.50 -4.12
C VAL A 85 -7.16 11.29 -3.87
N TRP A 86 -7.80 12.17 -3.11
CA TRP A 86 -9.24 12.11 -2.86
C TRP A 86 -10.07 12.17 -4.14
N SER A 87 -9.72 13.04 -5.08
CA SER A 87 -10.42 13.17 -6.35
C SER A 87 -10.34 11.89 -7.17
N VAL A 88 -9.17 11.23 -7.16
CA VAL A 88 -8.96 9.93 -7.83
C VAL A 88 -9.79 8.84 -7.17
N LEU A 89 -9.74 8.70 -5.84
CA LEU A 89 -10.52 7.71 -5.11
C LEU A 89 -12.03 7.90 -5.31
N LYS A 90 -12.50 9.15 -5.26
CA LYS A 90 -13.90 9.48 -5.55
C LYS A 90 -14.31 9.12 -6.97
N ALA A 91 -13.44 9.32 -7.95
CA ALA A 91 -13.69 8.90 -9.33
C ALA A 91 -13.73 7.37 -9.45
N LYS A 92 -12.75 6.65 -8.86
CA LYS A 92 -12.72 5.18 -8.82
C LYS A 92 -13.99 4.62 -8.16
N ARG A 93 -14.46 5.20 -7.05
CA ARG A 93 -15.67 4.79 -6.32
C ARG A 93 -16.94 4.87 -7.17
N ARG A 94 -17.07 5.90 -8.01
CA ARG A 94 -18.23 6.04 -8.92
C ARG A 94 -18.31 4.98 -10.01
N MET A 95 -17.20 4.28 -10.27
CA MET A 95 -17.10 3.25 -11.29
C MET A 95 -17.21 1.83 -10.71
N LEU A 96 -17.48 1.70 -9.41
CA LEU A 96 -17.62 0.39 -8.76
C LEU A 96 -18.90 -0.30 -9.21
N THR A 97 -18.77 -1.55 -9.64
CA THR A 97 -19.90 -2.45 -9.92
C THR A 97 -20.67 -2.75 -8.64
N TYR A 98 -19.95 -2.91 -7.52
CA TYR A 98 -20.50 -3.21 -6.20
C TYR A 98 -20.31 -1.98 -5.30
N PRO A 99 -21.34 -1.14 -5.08
CA PRO A 99 -21.22 0.10 -4.32
C PRO A 99 -20.77 -0.08 -2.86
N ASN A 100 -21.04 -1.28 -2.29
CA ASN A 100 -20.62 -1.70 -0.96
C ASN A 100 -19.77 -3.00 -1.04
N GLY A 101 -19.01 -3.15 -2.12
CA GLY A 101 -18.10 -4.30 -2.31
C GLY A 101 -16.78 -4.13 -1.57
N PHE A 102 -15.86 -5.07 -1.79
CA PHE A 102 -14.52 -5.03 -1.20
C PHE A 102 -13.78 -3.73 -1.56
N MET A 103 -13.88 -3.27 -2.81
CA MET A 103 -13.22 -2.04 -3.23
C MET A 103 -13.78 -0.80 -2.54
N ALA A 104 -15.07 -0.79 -2.19
CA ALA A 104 -15.66 0.34 -1.49
C ALA A 104 -15.01 0.50 -0.10
N HIS A 105 -15.01 -0.59 0.68
CA HIS A 105 -14.35 -0.65 1.99
C HIS A 105 -12.84 -0.40 1.90
N PHE A 106 -12.18 -0.93 0.86
CA PHE A 106 -10.76 -0.69 0.64
C PHE A 106 -10.47 0.78 0.33
N TYR A 107 -11.35 1.47 -0.41
CA TYR A 107 -11.20 2.89 -0.69
C TYR A 107 -11.44 3.76 0.55
N ASP A 108 -12.29 3.35 1.49
CA ASP A 108 -12.43 4.06 2.78
C ASP A 108 -11.12 4.03 3.59
N ILE A 109 -10.43 2.89 3.62
CA ILE A 109 -9.09 2.78 4.23
C ILE A 109 -8.06 3.60 3.43
N SER A 110 -8.10 3.49 2.11
CA SER A 110 -7.15 4.18 1.21
C SER A 110 -7.26 5.69 1.29
N GLU A 111 -8.46 6.23 1.51
CA GLU A 111 -8.68 7.67 1.70
C GLU A 111 -7.89 8.23 2.88
N GLN A 112 -7.61 7.39 3.88
CA GLN A 112 -6.78 7.73 5.03
C GLN A 112 -5.29 7.50 4.77
N MET A 113 -4.93 6.37 4.17
CA MET A 113 -3.52 5.97 4.05
C MET A 113 -2.81 6.54 2.82
N SER A 114 -3.48 6.61 1.67
CA SER A 114 -2.85 6.98 0.40
C SER A 114 -2.28 8.41 0.39
N PRO A 115 -2.91 9.44 0.98
CA PRO A 115 -2.31 10.77 1.06
C PRO A 115 -1.01 10.78 1.87
N LEU A 116 -0.96 10.02 2.98
CA LEU A 116 0.22 9.93 3.85
C LEU A 116 1.38 9.25 3.11
N MET A 117 1.10 8.15 2.43
CA MET A 117 2.08 7.43 1.64
C MET A 117 2.58 8.30 0.48
N ALA A 118 1.67 8.92 -0.29
CA ALA A 118 2.06 9.81 -1.38
C ALA A 118 2.91 10.99 -0.88
N TRP A 119 2.58 11.56 0.29
CA TRP A 119 3.39 12.62 0.90
C TRP A 119 4.76 12.12 1.30
N GLY A 120 4.86 10.93 1.89
CA GLY A 120 6.14 10.33 2.26
C GLY A 120 7.04 10.07 1.05
N PHE A 121 6.49 9.56 -0.05
CA PHE A 121 7.26 9.27 -1.26
C PHE A 121 7.59 10.48 -2.12
N LEU A 122 6.66 11.44 -2.27
CA LEU A 122 6.79 12.54 -3.21
C LEU A 122 7.17 13.87 -2.54
N GLY A 123 6.92 13.98 -1.24
CA GLY A 123 7.05 15.21 -0.47
C GLY A 123 8.47 15.79 -0.46
N PRO A 124 8.58 17.03 0.04
CA PRO A 124 9.85 17.76 0.04
C PRO A 124 10.82 17.32 1.15
N ASP A 125 10.41 16.45 2.07
CA ASP A 125 11.25 15.93 3.15
C ASP A 125 12.09 14.75 2.62
N ASP A 126 13.38 15.00 2.42
CA ASP A 126 14.31 14.02 1.87
C ASP A 126 14.49 12.80 2.79
N ARG A 127 14.42 12.98 4.11
CA ARG A 127 14.61 11.92 5.10
C ARG A 127 13.40 11.02 5.16
N LEU A 128 12.20 11.60 5.20
CA LEU A 128 10.96 10.82 5.11
C LEU A 128 10.91 10.04 3.79
N ARG A 129 11.31 10.68 2.68
CA ARG A 129 11.39 10.03 1.38
C ARG A 129 12.38 8.87 1.35
N GLU A 130 13.54 9.00 2.01
CA GLU A 130 14.50 7.91 2.14
C GLU A 130 13.91 6.72 2.92
N ILE A 131 13.17 6.96 4.00
CA ILE A 131 12.48 5.90 4.77
C ILE A 131 11.44 5.20 3.90
N CYS A 132 10.61 5.96 3.19
CA CYS A 132 9.60 5.41 2.29
C CYS A 132 10.22 4.59 1.16
N GLN A 133 11.31 5.07 0.56
CA GLN A 133 12.04 4.32 -0.46
C GLN A 133 12.65 3.04 0.12
N TYR A 134 13.26 3.11 1.30
CA TYR A 134 13.78 1.92 1.98
C TYR A 134 12.68 0.90 2.29
N PHE A 135 11.50 1.36 2.69
CA PHE A 135 10.33 0.50 2.87
C PHE A 135 9.96 -0.23 1.59
N LYS A 136 9.82 0.51 0.49
CA LYS A 136 9.57 -0.06 -0.84
C LYS A 136 10.63 -1.09 -1.22
N ASP A 137 11.91 -0.78 -1.01
CA ASP A 137 13.01 -1.69 -1.34
C ASP A 137 12.96 -2.99 -0.51
N GLN A 138 12.55 -2.93 0.75
CA GLN A 138 12.35 -4.15 1.56
C GLN A 138 11.18 -4.99 1.04
N VAL A 139 10.06 -4.37 0.65
CA VAL A 139 8.91 -5.10 0.08
C VAL A 139 9.27 -5.73 -1.26
N MET A 140 9.94 -4.99 -2.15
CA MET A 140 10.40 -5.51 -3.43
C MET A 140 11.43 -6.63 -3.25
N GLY A 141 12.37 -6.46 -2.32
CA GLY A 141 13.35 -7.49 -1.98
C GLY A 141 12.69 -8.75 -1.42
N TYR A 142 11.65 -8.63 -0.60
CA TYR A 142 10.86 -9.76 -0.12
C TYR A 142 10.24 -10.53 -1.28
N LEU A 143 9.58 -9.83 -2.21
CA LEU A 143 8.95 -10.44 -3.39
C LEU A 143 9.96 -11.17 -4.27
N VAL A 144 11.14 -10.59 -4.48
CA VAL A 144 12.21 -11.28 -5.23
C VAL A 144 12.67 -12.56 -4.51
N ASP A 145 12.74 -12.53 -3.18
CA ASP A 145 13.30 -13.64 -2.40
C ASP A 145 12.37 -14.86 -2.34
N ILE A 146 11.06 -14.64 -2.19
CA ILE A 146 10.09 -15.73 -2.14
C ILE A 146 10.00 -16.50 -3.48
N PHE A 147 10.39 -15.89 -4.60
CA PHE A 147 10.43 -16.52 -5.92
C PHE A 147 11.84 -16.93 -6.38
N SER A 148 12.87 -16.73 -5.55
CA SER A 148 14.25 -17.02 -5.91
C SER A 148 14.65 -18.44 -5.53
N PHE A 149 14.99 -19.28 -6.52
CA PHE A 149 15.55 -20.63 -6.30
C PHE A 149 16.89 -20.63 -5.55
N GLN A 150 17.56 -19.48 -5.44
CA GLN A 150 18.80 -19.35 -4.68
C GLN A 150 18.57 -18.99 -3.22
N ARG A 151 17.39 -18.43 -2.90
CA ARG A 151 17.05 -17.91 -1.56
C ARG A 151 15.94 -18.67 -0.87
N SER A 152 15.14 -19.43 -1.62
CA SER A 152 14.01 -20.21 -1.13
C SER A 152 14.09 -21.65 -1.61
N ARG A 153 13.83 -22.59 -0.71
CA ARG A 153 13.85 -24.04 -0.95
C ARG A 153 12.48 -24.50 -1.45
N PHE A 154 12.41 -24.84 -2.74
CA PHE A 154 11.21 -25.38 -3.38
C PHE A 154 11.14 -26.92 -3.34
N THR A 155 11.79 -27.53 -2.36
CA THR A 155 11.91 -28.99 -2.19
C THR A 155 10.68 -29.59 -1.51
N THR A 156 10.19 -28.96 -0.44
CA THR A 156 8.91 -29.31 0.20
C THR A 156 8.14 -28.04 0.57
N VAL A 157 6.86 -28.20 0.89
CA VAL A 157 6.00 -27.08 1.32
C VAL A 157 6.49 -26.49 2.63
N GLU A 158 6.95 -27.33 3.55
CA GLU A 158 7.44 -26.94 4.88
C GLU A 158 8.71 -26.09 4.76
N GLU A 159 9.67 -26.51 3.94
CA GLU A 159 10.91 -25.76 3.75
C GLU A 159 10.65 -24.40 3.08
N LEU A 160 9.74 -24.36 2.09
CA LEU A 160 9.35 -23.10 1.46
C LEU A 160 8.65 -22.17 2.47
N ALA A 161 7.76 -22.70 3.30
CA ALA A 161 7.07 -21.91 4.32
C ALA A 161 8.03 -21.33 5.37
N GLU A 162 9.01 -22.13 5.81
CA GLU A 162 10.08 -21.65 6.69
C GLU A 162 10.85 -20.49 6.07
N ASP A 163 11.23 -20.62 4.79
CA ASP A 163 12.00 -19.61 4.09
C ASP A 163 11.18 -18.33 3.87
N ILE A 164 9.91 -18.42 3.48
CA ILE A 164 9.01 -17.25 3.34
C ILE A 164 8.87 -16.50 4.68
N VAL A 165 8.67 -17.22 5.78
CA VAL A 165 8.56 -16.61 7.11
C VAL A 165 9.88 -15.97 7.53
N LYS A 166 11.01 -16.62 7.23
CA LYS A 166 12.34 -16.06 7.49
C LYS A 166 12.56 -14.77 6.72
N HIS A 167 12.30 -14.77 5.41
CA HIS A 167 12.40 -13.56 4.58
C HIS A 167 11.51 -12.45 5.15
N THR A 168 10.28 -12.75 5.56
CA THR A 168 9.39 -11.75 6.17
C THR A 168 10.00 -11.13 7.43
N LYS A 169 10.51 -11.95 8.35
CA LYS A 169 11.12 -11.48 9.61
C LYS A 169 12.35 -10.62 9.35
N ASP A 170 13.26 -11.07 8.49
CA ASP A 170 14.47 -10.32 8.13
C ASP A 170 14.13 -8.91 7.60
N ARG A 171 13.05 -8.80 6.82
CA ARG A 171 12.57 -7.52 6.26
C ARG A 171 11.96 -6.62 7.32
N VAL A 172 11.14 -7.17 8.22
CA VAL A 172 10.57 -6.41 9.34
C VAL A 172 11.66 -5.90 10.27
N ASP A 173 12.67 -6.72 10.59
CA ASP A 173 13.79 -6.34 11.44
C ASP A 173 14.62 -5.21 10.80
N ASN A 174 14.90 -5.32 9.49
CA ASN A 174 15.57 -4.28 8.72
C ASN A 174 14.82 -2.95 8.77
N LEU A 175 13.49 -2.97 8.59
CA LEU A 175 12.64 -1.78 8.68
C LEU A 175 12.66 -1.18 10.08
N GLY A 176 12.52 -2.01 11.12
CA GLY A 176 12.58 -1.59 12.52
C GLY A 176 13.89 -0.88 12.84
N LEU A 177 15.02 -1.45 12.41
CA LEU A 177 16.35 -0.85 12.62
C LEU A 177 16.50 0.50 11.90
N LYS A 178 15.99 0.63 10.66
CA LYS A 178 16.04 1.89 9.91
C LYS A 178 15.20 2.97 10.59
N LEU A 179 14.00 2.61 11.06
CA LEU A 179 13.10 3.54 11.77
C LEU A 179 13.70 4.01 13.10
N CYS A 180 14.25 3.10 13.92
CA CYS A 180 14.87 3.47 15.20
C CYS A 180 16.05 4.44 15.02
N LYS A 181 16.96 4.14 14.08
CA LYS A 181 18.08 5.04 13.76
C LYS A 181 17.62 6.42 13.32
N THR A 182 16.52 6.46 12.58
CA THR A 182 15.93 7.72 12.16
C THR A 182 15.43 8.47 13.39
N ILE A 183 14.61 7.88 14.26
CA ILE A 183 14.06 8.59 15.44
C ILE A 183 15.17 9.12 16.37
N GLU A 184 16.30 8.42 16.51
CA GLU A 184 17.43 8.85 17.35
C GLU A 184 18.19 10.08 16.83
N GLU A 185 18.01 10.45 15.55
CA GLU A 185 18.62 11.62 14.92
C GLU A 185 17.73 12.89 14.99
N GLU A 186 16.56 12.84 15.66
CA GLU A 186 15.68 13.99 15.97
C GLU A 186 16.00 14.65 17.33
#